data_AF-A0A290QEH1-F1
#
_entry.id   AF-A0A290QEH1-F1
#
_cell.length_a   1.000
_cell.length_b   1.000
_cell.length_c   1.000
_cell.angle_alpha   90.00
_cell.angle_beta   90.00
_cell.angle_gamma   90.00
#
_symmetry.space_group_name_H-M   'P 1'
#
loop_
_entity.id
_entity.type
_entity.pdbx_description
1 polymer ?
#
loop_
_entity_poly.entity_id
_entity_poly.type
_entity_poly.pdbx_seq_one_letter_code
_entity_poly.pdbx_strand_id
1 'polypeptide(L)'
;MPHGSILRTRAIFCRRIERWRRRSSRIREGFDFSHMKRVLIFLGAFALGLLPPGYAAESNPDNGLLVEAWGRIVARESNADKFGFDETQRAVLVKGLEAGIAQQPPPQPLDQIYTDVIHFVEVRTAEFRKMQKAENLAAADVYFDALKQKPGVIVLPGGVCCEVLRAGDGESPRADQAVTVTYHARLLDGAEFDSTEQLGAVEIVLSKIIRGWADGIQTMRVGGKARLHVPPALGFSDSDAAMMGIPPGATTVAEIELLAIKDAPMEEQPPPPAPVPPLHEPAGFSERQIIETWGWLLAQERGVARVELSADERFRFIAGLTGALEKRAADFDEAKLYDSVARFVAGRQEAREKMIREKRAAENAVFFEKLKADPEIVSLPSGLCYEVVRPGEGRPPRSDQRVLVNYTGRLIDGTLFDRTDPELGPLEVDVGRVIAGWTEGIQKIGTGGRITLYIPPTLGYGDVSTGGIPVGAVLIFDIELLKVSDVPVE
;
A
#
# COMPACT_ATOMS: atom_id res chain seq x y z
N MET A 1 11.84 -26.77 6.09
CA MET A 1 11.40 -26.33 4.73
C MET A 1 10.44 -25.16 4.92
N PRO A 2 10.62 -24.01 4.26
CA PRO A 2 10.83 -22.81 5.05
C PRO A 2 9.54 -22.04 5.38
N HIS A 3 9.15 -22.10 6.66
CA HIS A 3 8.30 -21.13 7.35
C HIS A 3 9.01 -19.78 7.63
N GLY A 4 10.24 -19.57 7.13
CA GLY A 4 11.06 -18.38 7.35
C GLY A 4 10.95 -17.24 6.32
N SER A 5 10.01 -17.29 5.36
CA SER A 5 9.94 -16.31 4.26
C SER A 5 9.18 -15.02 4.61
N ILE A 6 8.21 -15.07 5.54
CA ILE A 6 7.29 -13.95 5.79
C ILE A 6 7.96 -12.79 6.55
N LEU A 7 8.91 -13.07 7.44
CA LEU A 7 9.68 -12.04 8.17
C LEU A 7 10.81 -11.43 7.33
N ARG A 8 11.38 -12.17 6.36
CA ARG A 8 12.36 -11.63 5.40
C ARG A 8 11.73 -10.61 4.44
N THR A 9 10.47 -10.80 4.05
CA THR A 9 9.74 -9.90 3.14
C THR A 9 9.39 -8.56 3.80
N ARG A 10 9.05 -8.55 5.10
CA ARG A 10 8.79 -7.31 5.87
C ARG A 10 10.03 -6.47 6.12
N ALA A 11 11.18 -7.09 6.42
CA ALA A 11 12.44 -6.37 6.63
C ALA A 11 12.99 -5.72 5.35
N ILE A 12 12.77 -6.33 4.18
CA ILE A 12 13.15 -5.77 2.88
C ILE A 12 12.21 -4.61 2.49
N PHE A 13 10.92 -4.74 2.77
CA PHE A 13 9.91 -3.69 2.55
C PHE A 13 10.16 -2.45 3.44
N CYS A 14 10.42 -2.63 4.74
CA CYS A 14 10.76 -1.53 5.65
C CYS A 14 12.08 -0.84 5.28
N ARG A 15 13.13 -1.59 4.88
CA ARG A 15 14.38 -0.99 4.37
C ARG A 15 14.19 -0.24 3.05
N ARG A 16 13.22 -0.62 2.21
CA ARG A 16 12.84 0.08 0.97
C ARG A 16 12.07 1.37 1.26
N ILE A 17 11.17 1.35 2.23
CA ILE A 17 10.44 2.55 2.71
C ILE A 17 11.39 3.55 3.37
N GLU A 18 12.36 3.10 4.17
CA GLU A 18 13.38 3.99 4.75
C GLU A 18 14.37 4.55 3.72
N ARG A 19 14.69 3.79 2.67
CA ARG A 19 15.49 4.28 1.53
C ARG A 19 14.69 5.27 0.68
N TRP A 20 13.39 5.02 0.49
CA TRP A 20 12.46 5.96 -0.14
C TRP A 20 12.30 7.23 0.70
N ARG A 21 12.13 7.12 2.03
CA ARG A 21 12.03 8.24 3.00
C ARG A 21 13.31 9.09 3.07
N ARG A 22 14.48 8.47 2.88
CA ARG A 22 15.78 9.16 2.76
C ARG A 22 16.02 9.80 1.38
N ARG A 23 15.33 9.32 0.34
CA ARG A 23 15.40 9.87 -1.03
C ARG A 23 14.36 10.98 -1.24
N SER A 24 13.19 10.86 -0.60
CA SER A 24 12.11 11.86 -0.61
C SER A 24 12.32 13.03 0.34
N SER A 25 13.28 12.95 1.28
CA SER A 25 13.71 14.13 2.03
C SER A 25 14.45 15.17 1.18
N ARG A 26 14.90 14.81 -0.04
CA ARG A 26 15.46 15.75 -1.03
C ARG A 26 14.44 16.24 -2.07
N ILE A 27 13.19 15.74 -2.04
CA ILE A 27 12.12 16.10 -2.99
C ILE A 27 10.96 16.72 -2.18
N ARG A 28 11.26 17.74 -1.37
CA ARG A 28 10.26 18.41 -0.51
C ARG A 28 9.74 19.73 -1.07
N GLU A 29 10.11 20.10 -2.28
CA GLU A 29 9.59 21.33 -2.90
C GLU A 29 8.88 20.95 -4.21
N GLY A 30 7.54 20.99 -4.19
CA GLY A 30 6.74 21.24 -5.40
C GLY A 30 5.67 20.22 -5.81
N PHE A 31 5.69 18.94 -5.40
CA PHE A 31 4.76 17.96 -5.96
C PHE A 31 3.40 17.91 -5.23
N ASP A 32 2.30 18.26 -5.90
CA ASP A 32 0.93 18.14 -5.37
C ASP A 32 0.44 16.68 -5.44
N PHE A 33 0.39 16.05 -4.27
CA PHE A 33 -0.10 14.69 -4.09
C PHE A 33 -1.62 14.58 -4.00
N SER A 34 -2.45 15.58 -4.35
CA SER A 34 -3.90 15.55 -4.06
C SER A 34 -4.66 14.37 -4.71
N HIS A 35 -4.30 13.95 -5.92
CA HIS A 35 -4.86 12.75 -6.57
C HIS A 35 -4.23 11.45 -6.03
N MET A 36 -2.92 11.44 -5.79
CA MET A 36 -2.21 10.29 -5.21
C MET A 36 -2.59 10.04 -3.75
N LYS A 37 -2.96 11.08 -3.00
CA LYS A 37 -3.47 11.02 -1.62
C LYS A 37 -4.76 10.21 -1.60
N ARG A 38 -5.70 10.42 -2.51
CA ARG A 38 -6.96 9.64 -2.57
C ARG A 38 -6.69 8.14 -2.75
N VAL A 39 -5.72 7.80 -3.59
CA VAL A 39 -5.33 6.40 -3.89
C VAL A 39 -4.45 5.77 -2.79
N LEU A 40 -3.53 6.53 -2.17
CA LEU A 40 -2.67 6.09 -1.06
C LEU A 40 -3.39 6.03 0.30
N ILE A 41 -4.40 6.87 0.51
CA ILE A 41 -5.25 6.85 1.72
C ILE A 41 -6.01 5.52 1.80
N PHE A 42 -6.40 4.91 0.68
CA PHE A 42 -7.13 3.64 0.68
C PHE A 42 -6.28 2.37 0.42
N LEU A 43 -5.18 2.43 -0.34
CA LEU A 43 -4.35 1.25 -0.63
C LEU A 43 -3.43 0.79 0.52
N GLY A 44 -3.30 1.56 1.60
CA GLY A 44 -2.42 1.17 2.71
C GLY A 44 -2.54 1.96 4.01
N ALA A 45 -3.09 3.18 4.01
CA ALA A 45 -3.15 3.98 5.25
C ALA A 45 -4.16 3.41 6.27
N PHE A 46 -5.26 2.78 5.82
CA PHE A 46 -6.22 2.09 6.69
C PHE A 46 -5.65 0.81 7.33
N ALA A 47 -4.78 0.08 6.63
CA ALA A 47 -4.07 -1.07 7.21
C ALA A 47 -2.96 -0.64 8.19
N LEU A 48 -2.49 0.62 8.10
CA LEU A 48 -1.37 1.18 8.86
C LEU A 48 -1.77 2.22 9.92
N GLY A 49 -3.06 2.57 10.08
CA GLY A 49 -3.53 3.50 11.11
C GLY A 49 -3.06 4.96 10.94
N LEU A 50 -2.80 5.41 9.70
CA LEU A 50 -2.14 6.70 9.40
C LEU A 50 -3.12 7.83 9.03
N LEU A 51 -4.24 8.01 9.74
CA LEU A 51 -5.08 9.20 9.57
C LEU A 51 -4.65 10.33 10.53
N PRO A 52 -4.62 11.59 10.07
CA PRO A 52 -4.27 12.72 10.93
C PRO A 52 -5.33 12.96 12.03
N PRO A 53 -4.92 13.36 13.25
CA PRO A 53 -5.85 13.66 14.33
C PRO A 53 -6.76 14.85 13.96
N GLY A 54 -8.07 14.68 14.14
CA GLY A 54 -9.10 15.70 13.84
C GLY A 54 -10.18 15.28 12.83
N TYR A 55 -10.13 14.05 12.30
CA TYR A 55 -11.16 13.46 11.44
C TYR A 55 -12.38 13.00 12.25
N ALA A 56 -13.16 13.94 12.78
CA ALA A 56 -14.41 13.62 13.46
C ALA A 56 -15.42 12.99 12.49
N ALA A 57 -16.06 11.89 12.91
CA ALA A 57 -17.18 11.31 12.18
C ALA A 57 -18.31 12.33 12.10
N GLU A 58 -18.67 12.81 10.89
CA GLU A 58 -19.99 13.45 10.74
C GLU A 58 -21.04 12.36 10.90
N SER A 59 -22.05 12.63 11.73
CA SER A 59 -23.27 11.84 11.75
C SER A 59 -24.03 12.06 10.43
N ASN A 60 -23.80 11.20 9.45
CA ASN A 60 -24.72 11.08 8.32
C ASN A 60 -25.94 10.27 8.80
N PRO A 61 -27.17 10.80 8.70
CA PRO A 61 -28.36 10.09 9.17
C PRO A 61 -28.67 8.79 8.41
N ASP A 62 -28.04 8.53 7.26
CA ASP A 62 -28.20 7.27 6.50
C ASP A 62 -26.88 6.49 6.40
N ASN A 63 -26.55 5.75 7.46
CA ASN A 63 -25.47 4.78 7.46
C ASN A 63 -25.65 3.70 6.38
N GLY A 64 -26.89 3.40 6.01
CA GLY A 64 -27.19 2.39 5.01
C GLY A 64 -26.65 2.77 3.63
N LEU A 65 -26.89 4.00 3.21
CA LEU A 65 -26.37 4.54 1.95
C LEU A 65 -24.83 4.55 1.92
N LEU A 66 -24.18 4.95 3.02
CA LEU A 66 -22.72 4.95 3.11
C LEU A 66 -22.14 3.55 3.02
N VAL A 67 -22.78 2.56 3.66
CA VAL A 67 -22.32 1.18 3.62
C VAL A 67 -22.55 0.54 2.24
N GLU A 68 -23.64 0.87 1.55
CA GLU A 68 -23.85 0.43 0.17
C GLU A 68 -22.81 1.05 -0.78
N ALA A 69 -22.58 2.36 -0.67
CA ALA A 69 -21.52 3.04 -1.42
C ALA A 69 -20.13 2.43 -1.14
N TRP A 70 -19.87 2.04 0.11
CA TRP A 70 -18.63 1.37 0.48
C TRP A 70 -18.44 0.03 -0.22
N GLY A 71 -19.49 -0.78 -0.33
CA GLY A 71 -19.44 -2.04 -1.09
C GLY A 71 -19.03 -1.83 -2.55
N ARG A 72 -19.56 -0.78 -3.19
CA ARG A 72 -19.21 -0.39 -4.57
C ARG A 72 -17.76 0.06 -4.69
N ILE A 73 -17.28 0.85 -3.72
CA ILE A 73 -15.89 1.30 -3.64
C ILE A 73 -14.95 0.09 -3.51
N VAL A 74 -15.26 -0.86 -2.63
CA VAL A 74 -14.44 -2.07 -2.44
C VAL A 74 -14.35 -2.90 -3.72
N ALA A 75 -15.46 -3.07 -4.46
CA ALA A 75 -15.45 -3.76 -5.75
C ALA A 75 -14.51 -3.09 -6.76
N ARG A 76 -14.56 -1.76 -6.85
CA ARG A 76 -13.75 -0.96 -7.78
C ARG A 76 -12.26 -0.96 -7.42
N GLU A 77 -11.93 -0.77 -6.15
CA GLU A 77 -10.55 -0.70 -5.67
C GLU A 77 -9.84 -2.06 -5.65
N SER A 78 -10.61 -3.15 -5.65
CA SER A 78 -10.10 -4.51 -5.84
C SER A 78 -10.05 -4.95 -7.31
N ASN A 79 -10.53 -4.09 -8.24
CA ASN A 79 -10.80 -4.43 -9.65
C ASN A 79 -11.77 -5.61 -9.84
N ALA A 80 -12.50 -6.02 -8.80
CA ALA A 80 -13.44 -7.14 -8.89
C ALA A 80 -14.55 -6.87 -9.92
N ASP A 81 -14.97 -5.61 -10.05
CA ASP A 81 -15.93 -5.12 -11.04
C ASP A 81 -15.46 -5.27 -12.50
N LYS A 82 -14.14 -5.42 -12.70
CA LYS A 82 -13.51 -5.57 -14.02
C LYS A 82 -13.26 -7.01 -14.42
N PHE A 83 -13.37 -7.96 -13.49
CA PHE A 83 -13.00 -9.36 -13.72
C PHE A 83 -14.07 -10.18 -14.45
N GLY A 84 -15.26 -9.61 -14.68
CA GLY A 84 -16.30 -10.22 -15.52
C GLY A 84 -16.86 -11.52 -14.93
N PHE A 85 -17.04 -11.58 -13.62
CA PHE A 85 -17.59 -12.75 -12.93
C PHE A 85 -18.99 -13.10 -13.42
N ASP A 86 -19.21 -14.39 -13.74
CA ASP A 86 -20.55 -14.92 -13.96
C ASP A 86 -21.37 -15.00 -12.65
N GLU A 87 -22.66 -15.34 -12.75
CA GLU A 87 -23.55 -15.41 -11.59
C GLU A 87 -23.06 -16.40 -10.50
N THR A 88 -22.51 -17.54 -10.93
CA THR A 88 -22.00 -18.56 -10.00
C THR A 88 -20.74 -18.07 -9.30
N GLN A 89 -19.82 -17.47 -10.06
CA GLN A 89 -18.59 -16.91 -9.51
C GLN A 89 -18.88 -15.74 -8.55
N ARG A 90 -19.84 -14.85 -8.88
CA ARG A 90 -20.28 -13.78 -7.97
C ARG A 90 -20.84 -14.34 -6.67
N ALA A 91 -21.68 -15.38 -6.73
CA ALA A 91 -22.23 -16.02 -5.54
C ALA A 91 -21.13 -16.63 -4.65
N VAL A 92 -20.12 -17.26 -5.25
CA VAL A 92 -18.97 -17.83 -4.54
C VAL A 92 -18.11 -16.75 -3.88
N LEU A 93 -17.88 -15.63 -4.58
CA LEU A 93 -17.15 -14.47 -4.04
C LEU A 93 -17.88 -13.88 -2.83
N VAL A 94 -19.19 -13.65 -2.96
CA VAL A 94 -20.05 -13.12 -1.89
C VAL A 94 -20.05 -14.05 -0.68
N LYS A 95 -20.16 -15.36 -0.89
CA LYS A 95 -20.09 -16.35 0.21
C LYS A 95 -18.80 -16.22 1.01
N GLY A 96 -17.66 -16.12 0.32
CA GLY A 96 -16.36 -15.92 0.97
C GLY A 96 -16.29 -14.61 1.76
N LEU A 97 -16.76 -13.53 1.14
CA LEU A 97 -16.81 -12.19 1.74
C LEU A 97 -17.68 -12.17 3.00
N GLU A 98 -18.86 -12.78 2.97
CA GLU A 98 -19.75 -12.92 4.13
C GLU A 98 -19.09 -13.70 5.27
N ALA A 99 -18.42 -14.82 4.96
CA ALA A 99 -17.66 -15.59 5.96
C ALA A 99 -16.55 -14.73 6.60
N GLY A 100 -15.85 -13.93 5.79
CA GLY A 100 -14.81 -13.02 6.28
C GLY A 100 -15.36 -11.90 7.16
N ILE A 101 -16.48 -11.27 6.76
CA ILE A 101 -17.17 -10.25 7.57
C ILE A 101 -17.66 -10.85 8.89
N ALA A 102 -18.15 -12.09 8.87
CA ALA A 102 -18.58 -12.83 10.05
C ALA A 102 -17.41 -13.36 10.91
N GLN A 103 -16.15 -13.05 10.56
CA GLN A 103 -14.94 -13.51 11.24
C GLN A 103 -14.86 -15.05 11.37
N GLN A 104 -15.42 -15.77 10.41
CA GLN A 104 -15.28 -17.22 10.33
C GLN A 104 -13.85 -17.59 9.89
N PRO A 105 -13.37 -18.80 10.23
CA PRO A 105 -12.09 -19.30 9.72
C PRO A 105 -12.04 -19.23 8.18
N PRO A 106 -10.84 -19.06 7.60
CA PRO A 106 -10.70 -18.97 6.15
C PRO A 106 -11.22 -20.27 5.48
N PRO A 107 -11.85 -20.18 4.30
CA PRO A 107 -12.40 -21.35 3.61
C PRO A 107 -11.35 -22.41 3.27
N GLN A 108 -10.09 -21.99 3.14
CA GLN A 108 -8.92 -22.82 2.82
C GLN A 108 -7.71 -22.38 3.67
N PRO A 109 -6.72 -23.25 3.92
CA PRO A 109 -5.49 -22.87 4.61
C PRO A 109 -4.71 -21.79 3.83
N LEU A 110 -4.57 -20.60 4.42
CA LEU A 110 -3.98 -19.44 3.74
C LEU A 110 -2.51 -19.67 3.35
N ASP A 111 -1.76 -20.42 4.15
CA ASP A 111 -0.38 -20.81 3.87
C ASP A 111 -0.24 -21.65 2.58
N GLN A 112 -1.32 -22.29 2.13
CA GLN A 112 -1.33 -23.14 0.94
C GLN A 112 -1.91 -22.42 -0.29
N ILE A 113 -3.01 -21.68 -0.12
CA ILE A 113 -3.78 -21.13 -1.26
C ILE A 113 -3.41 -19.68 -1.65
N TYR A 114 -2.67 -18.97 -0.79
CA TYR A 114 -2.44 -17.53 -0.99
C TYR A 114 -1.72 -17.20 -2.32
N THR A 115 -0.78 -18.04 -2.75
CA THR A 115 -0.10 -17.87 -4.05
C THR A 115 -1.08 -18.05 -5.22
N ASP A 116 -1.98 -19.04 -5.17
CA ASP A 116 -3.02 -19.23 -6.19
C ASP A 116 -3.98 -18.04 -6.26
N VAL A 117 -4.33 -17.43 -5.12
CA VAL A 117 -5.16 -16.22 -5.07
C VAL A 117 -4.45 -15.03 -5.72
N ILE A 118 -3.17 -14.78 -5.39
CA ILE A 118 -2.38 -13.71 -6.02
C ILE A 118 -2.31 -13.94 -7.53
N HIS A 119 -1.95 -15.16 -7.94
CA HIS A 119 -1.82 -15.49 -9.36
C HIS A 119 -3.15 -15.29 -10.10
N PHE A 120 -4.27 -15.70 -9.52
CA PHE A 120 -5.60 -15.47 -10.08
C PHE A 120 -5.90 -13.97 -10.29
N VAL A 121 -5.64 -13.14 -9.29
CA VAL A 121 -5.85 -11.68 -9.37
C VAL A 121 -4.94 -11.05 -10.42
N GLU A 122 -3.67 -11.47 -10.49
CA GLU A 122 -2.70 -11.00 -11.48
C GLU A 122 -3.14 -11.35 -12.90
N VAL A 123 -3.54 -12.60 -13.14
CA VAL A 123 -4.03 -13.07 -14.45
C VAL A 123 -5.28 -12.31 -14.86
N ARG A 124 -6.29 -12.19 -13.98
CA ARG A 124 -7.53 -11.44 -14.28
C ARG A 124 -7.25 -9.97 -14.55
N THR A 125 -6.32 -9.36 -13.81
CA THR A 125 -5.89 -7.98 -14.04
C THR A 125 -5.17 -7.82 -15.39
N ALA A 126 -4.31 -8.77 -15.75
CA ALA A 126 -3.58 -8.77 -17.02
C ALA A 126 -4.54 -8.91 -18.22
N GLU A 127 -5.52 -9.82 -18.14
CA GLU A 127 -6.53 -9.99 -19.19
C GLU A 127 -7.40 -8.73 -19.35
N PHE A 128 -7.85 -8.13 -18.25
CA PHE A 128 -8.57 -6.85 -18.31
C PHE A 128 -7.71 -5.75 -18.98
N ARG A 129 -6.45 -5.60 -18.57
CA ARG A 129 -5.54 -4.61 -19.16
C ARG A 129 -5.30 -4.85 -20.65
N LYS A 130 -5.19 -6.11 -21.07
CA LYS A 130 -5.03 -6.49 -22.47
C LYS A 130 -6.25 -6.12 -23.29
N MET A 131 -7.45 -6.40 -22.78
CA MET A 131 -8.71 -6.00 -23.42
C MET A 131 -8.82 -4.48 -23.53
N GLN A 132 -8.59 -3.75 -22.43
CA GLN A 132 -8.62 -2.28 -22.42
C GLN A 132 -7.58 -1.67 -23.37
N LYS A 133 -6.38 -2.28 -23.47
CA LYS A 133 -5.36 -1.86 -24.44
C LYS A 133 -5.85 -2.00 -25.87
N ALA A 134 -6.49 -3.12 -26.21
CA ALA A 134 -7.03 -3.32 -27.56
C ALA A 134 -8.13 -2.30 -27.90
N GLU A 135 -9.03 -2.02 -26.96
CA GLU A 135 -10.06 -0.99 -27.11
C GLU A 135 -9.45 0.40 -27.32
N ASN A 136 -8.47 0.79 -26.51
CA ASN A 136 -7.80 2.08 -26.62
C ASN A 136 -7.01 2.22 -27.93
N LEU A 137 -6.36 1.15 -28.40
CA LEU A 137 -5.68 1.14 -29.70
C LEU A 137 -6.67 1.30 -30.86
N ALA A 138 -7.81 0.61 -30.83
CA ALA A 138 -8.86 0.77 -31.83
C ALA A 138 -9.45 2.20 -31.82
N ALA A 139 -9.67 2.77 -30.63
CA ALA A 139 -10.11 4.15 -30.48
C ALA A 139 -9.06 5.14 -31.02
N ALA A 140 -7.77 4.87 -30.80
CA ALA A 140 -6.68 5.66 -31.35
C ALA A 140 -6.67 5.64 -32.89
N ASP A 141 -6.84 4.48 -33.51
CA ASP A 141 -6.86 4.37 -34.97
C ASP A 141 -7.98 5.24 -35.58
N VAL A 142 -9.21 5.12 -35.07
CA VAL A 142 -10.34 5.96 -35.50
C VAL A 142 -10.05 7.45 -35.30
N TYR A 143 -9.49 7.80 -34.15
CA TYR A 143 -9.15 9.18 -33.80
C TYR A 143 -8.13 9.79 -34.76
N PHE A 144 -7.01 9.09 -35.00
CA PHE A 144 -5.94 9.59 -35.86
C PHE A 144 -6.33 9.63 -37.33
N ASP A 145 -7.16 8.69 -37.81
CA ASP A 145 -7.66 8.73 -39.18
C ASP A 145 -8.55 9.94 -39.44
N ALA A 146 -9.41 10.32 -38.49
CA ALA A 146 -10.17 11.56 -38.58
C ALA A 146 -9.26 12.79 -38.48
N LEU A 147 -8.28 12.78 -37.57
CA LEU A 147 -7.40 13.92 -37.31
C LEU A 147 -6.50 14.26 -38.49
N LYS A 148 -5.97 13.26 -39.21
CA LYS A 148 -5.15 13.45 -40.42
C LYS A 148 -5.89 14.18 -41.54
N GLN A 149 -7.22 14.12 -41.57
CA GLN A 149 -8.04 14.80 -42.58
C GLN A 149 -8.37 16.25 -42.21
N LYS A 150 -8.05 16.68 -40.98
CA LYS A 150 -8.38 18.02 -40.50
C LYS A 150 -7.41 19.06 -41.09
N PRO A 151 -7.90 20.13 -41.74
CA PRO A 151 -7.05 21.20 -42.25
C PRO A 151 -6.21 21.84 -41.13
N GLY A 152 -4.93 22.08 -41.39
CA GLY A 152 -4.01 22.69 -40.43
C GLY A 152 -3.35 21.72 -39.45
N VAL A 153 -3.67 20.42 -39.51
CA VAL A 153 -2.92 19.39 -38.79
C VAL A 153 -1.66 19.02 -39.55
N ILE A 154 -0.53 19.04 -38.86
CA ILE A 154 0.78 18.59 -39.37
C ILE A 154 1.01 17.18 -38.84
N VAL A 155 1.22 16.21 -39.73
CA VAL A 155 1.50 14.82 -39.37
C VAL A 155 3.00 14.57 -39.45
N LEU A 156 3.61 14.22 -38.31
CA LEU A 156 5.04 13.96 -38.21
C LEU A 156 5.39 12.50 -38.55
N PRO A 157 6.65 12.21 -38.89
CA PRO A 157 7.14 10.84 -38.96
C PRO A 157 6.81 10.08 -37.66
N GLY A 158 6.25 8.88 -37.77
CA GLY A 158 5.79 8.10 -36.62
C GLY A 158 4.34 8.38 -36.18
N GLY A 159 3.67 9.38 -36.77
CA GLY A 159 2.21 9.55 -36.65
C GLY A 159 1.74 10.56 -35.60
N VAL A 160 2.65 11.29 -34.93
CA VAL A 160 2.26 12.43 -34.08
C VAL A 160 1.54 13.46 -34.95
N CYS A 161 0.37 13.91 -34.51
CA CYS A 161 -0.37 14.96 -35.19
C CYS A 161 -0.27 16.26 -34.38
N CYS A 162 0.13 17.35 -35.03
CA CYS A 162 0.38 18.63 -34.39
C CYS A 162 -0.58 19.69 -34.93
N GLU A 163 -1.22 20.45 -34.03
CA GLU A 163 -1.99 21.64 -34.37
C GLU A 163 -1.26 22.87 -33.82
N VAL A 164 -0.87 23.79 -34.69
CA VAL A 164 -0.27 25.06 -34.26
C VAL A 164 -1.38 25.98 -33.75
N LEU A 165 -1.40 26.23 -32.44
CA LEU A 165 -2.37 27.12 -31.79
C LEU A 165 -1.90 28.57 -31.83
N ARG A 166 -0.59 28.79 -31.71
CA ARG A 166 0.07 30.08 -31.85
C ARG A 166 1.48 29.86 -32.40
N ALA A 167 1.82 30.54 -33.49
CA ALA A 167 3.17 30.47 -34.04
C ALA A 167 4.15 31.22 -33.12
N GLY A 168 5.32 30.62 -32.88
CA GLY A 168 6.46 31.30 -32.27
C GLY A 168 7.37 31.90 -33.34
N ASP A 169 8.20 32.86 -32.95
CA ASP A 169 9.15 33.57 -33.82
C ASP A 169 10.61 33.21 -33.54
N GLY A 170 10.90 32.51 -32.43
CA GLY A 170 12.23 32.08 -32.07
C GLY A 170 12.72 30.80 -32.77
N GLU A 171 13.81 30.23 -32.24
CA GLU A 171 14.41 28.99 -32.73
C GLU A 171 13.61 27.75 -32.34
N SER A 172 13.87 26.65 -33.04
CA SER A 172 13.33 25.32 -32.71
C SER A 172 14.38 24.51 -31.94
N PRO A 173 13.98 23.76 -30.90
CA PRO A 173 14.93 22.98 -30.09
C PRO A 173 15.43 21.74 -30.82
N ARG A 174 16.65 21.31 -30.47
CA ARG A 174 17.20 20.01 -30.88
C ARG A 174 16.88 18.91 -29.86
N ALA A 175 16.87 17.66 -30.29
CA ALA A 175 16.56 16.49 -29.45
C ALA A 175 17.40 16.35 -28.17
N ASP A 176 18.62 16.89 -28.15
CA ASP A 176 19.57 16.82 -27.04
C ASP A 176 19.44 17.98 -26.03
N GLN A 177 18.56 18.94 -26.29
CA GLN A 177 18.41 20.14 -25.47
C GLN A 177 17.33 20.01 -24.40
N ALA A 178 17.45 20.87 -23.40
CA ALA A 178 16.37 21.16 -22.46
C ALA A 178 15.52 22.30 -23.00
N VAL A 179 14.23 22.28 -22.65
CA VAL A 179 13.30 23.36 -22.97
C VAL A 179 12.54 23.78 -21.72
N THR A 180 12.19 25.05 -21.64
CA THR A 180 11.26 25.57 -20.65
C THR A 180 9.87 25.62 -21.28
N VAL A 181 8.90 24.96 -20.66
CA VAL A 181 7.54 24.84 -21.18
C VAL A 181 6.50 25.05 -20.09
N THR A 182 5.30 25.43 -20.50
CA THR A 182 4.08 25.14 -19.73
C THR A 182 3.22 24.19 -20.54
N TYR A 183 2.54 23.25 -19.90
CA TYR A 183 1.67 22.32 -20.60
C TYR A 183 0.44 21.92 -19.82
N HIS A 184 -0.53 21.41 -20.56
CA HIS A 184 -1.72 20.76 -20.06
C HIS A 184 -1.94 19.46 -20.85
N ALA A 185 -1.93 18.30 -20.17
CA ALA A 185 -2.01 16.99 -20.81
C ALA A 185 -3.26 16.20 -20.39
N ARG A 186 -3.97 15.65 -21.38
CA ARG A 186 -5.24 14.94 -21.22
C ARG A 186 -5.28 13.64 -22.03
N LEU A 187 -6.17 12.74 -21.64
CA LEU A 187 -6.58 11.58 -22.41
C LEU A 187 -7.69 11.95 -23.41
N LEU A 188 -8.07 11.02 -24.29
CA LEU A 188 -9.12 11.25 -25.30
C LEU A 188 -10.51 11.50 -24.70
N ASP A 189 -10.79 10.97 -23.51
CA ASP A 189 -12.03 11.22 -22.76
C ASP A 189 -12.04 12.59 -22.07
N GLY A 190 -10.96 13.36 -22.19
CA GLY A 190 -10.79 14.67 -21.56
C GLY A 190 -10.22 14.62 -20.15
N ALA A 191 -10.00 13.45 -19.57
CA ALA A 191 -9.38 13.32 -18.26
C ALA A 191 -7.95 13.89 -18.27
N GLU A 192 -7.67 14.84 -17.38
CA GLU A 192 -6.32 15.35 -17.17
C GLU A 192 -5.49 14.34 -16.39
N PHE A 193 -4.28 14.08 -16.86
CA PHE A 193 -3.32 13.23 -16.15
C PHE A 193 -2.07 13.97 -15.68
N ASP A 194 -1.75 15.13 -16.28
CA ASP A 194 -0.61 15.94 -15.88
C ASP A 194 -0.75 17.40 -16.39
N SER A 195 -0.31 18.36 -15.59
CA SER A 195 -0.28 19.78 -15.98
C SER A 195 0.72 20.58 -15.17
N THR A 196 1.15 21.71 -15.74
CA THR A 196 2.05 22.65 -15.07
C THR A 196 1.31 23.83 -14.43
N GLU A 197 -0.03 23.78 -14.35
CA GLU A 197 -0.84 24.92 -13.91
C GLU A 197 -0.47 25.37 -12.48
N GLN A 198 -0.21 24.41 -11.60
CA GLN A 198 0.20 24.69 -10.21
C GLN A 198 1.70 24.99 -10.06
N LEU A 199 2.53 24.43 -10.94
CA LEU A 199 3.98 24.50 -10.86
C LEU A 199 4.56 25.75 -11.57
N GLY A 200 3.81 26.31 -12.52
CA GLY A 200 4.35 27.30 -13.46
C GLY A 200 5.25 26.64 -14.51
N ALA A 201 6.08 27.44 -15.18
CA ALA A 201 6.96 26.94 -16.23
C ALA A 201 7.98 25.92 -15.68
N VAL A 202 8.09 24.77 -16.34
CA VAL A 202 8.99 23.68 -15.96
C VAL A 202 10.05 23.45 -17.03
N GLU A 203 11.19 22.89 -16.63
CA GLU A 203 12.26 22.50 -17.54
C GLU A 203 12.19 21.00 -17.82
N ILE A 204 12.18 20.63 -19.10
CA ILE A 204 12.17 19.24 -19.55
C ILE A 204 13.31 19.00 -20.54
N VAL A 205 14.00 17.87 -20.38
CA VAL A 205 15.05 17.44 -21.33
C VAL A 205 14.39 16.57 -22.40
N LEU A 206 14.49 16.96 -23.67
CA LEU A 206 13.75 16.29 -24.75
C LEU A 206 14.12 14.82 -24.93
N SER A 207 15.34 14.42 -24.57
CA SER A 207 15.78 13.02 -24.57
C SER A 207 15.23 12.16 -23.42
N LYS A 208 14.58 12.77 -22.41
CA LYS A 208 14.07 12.10 -21.21
C LYS A 208 12.54 12.00 -21.16
N ILE A 209 11.84 12.51 -22.17
CA ILE A 209 10.38 12.48 -22.26
C ILE A 209 9.91 11.51 -23.33
N ILE A 210 8.60 11.25 -23.37
CA ILE A 210 8.01 10.39 -24.39
C ILE A 210 8.30 10.92 -25.80
N ARG A 211 8.57 9.99 -26.72
CA ARG A 211 9.05 10.32 -28.07
C ARG A 211 8.09 11.25 -28.81
N GLY A 212 6.79 11.07 -28.64
CA GLY A 212 5.79 11.93 -29.29
C GLY A 212 5.86 13.40 -28.85
N TRP A 213 6.19 13.68 -27.59
CA TRP A 213 6.40 15.06 -27.13
C TRP A 213 7.72 15.61 -27.66
N ALA A 214 8.80 14.83 -27.61
CA ALA A 214 10.09 15.25 -28.13
C ALA A 214 10.00 15.59 -29.63
N ASP A 215 9.39 14.73 -30.43
CA ASP A 215 9.20 14.94 -31.86
C ASP A 215 8.32 16.16 -32.14
N GLY A 216 7.21 16.33 -31.41
CA GLY A 216 6.32 17.48 -31.56
C GLY A 216 6.96 18.81 -31.16
N ILE A 217 7.63 18.87 -30.01
CA ILE A 217 8.27 20.10 -29.50
C ILE A 217 9.42 20.56 -30.42
N GLN A 218 10.16 19.64 -31.05
CA GLN A 218 11.20 19.98 -32.03
C GLN A 218 10.64 20.68 -33.29
N THR A 219 9.33 20.57 -33.55
CA THR A 219 8.67 21.32 -34.64
C THR A 219 8.15 22.70 -34.21
N MET A 220 8.13 22.97 -32.91
CA MET A 220 7.72 24.27 -32.37
C MET A 220 8.84 25.29 -32.47
N ARG A 221 8.47 26.57 -32.40
CA ARG A 221 9.39 27.70 -32.23
C ARG A 221 9.16 28.33 -30.87
N VAL A 222 10.23 28.84 -30.24
CA VAL A 222 10.13 29.60 -28.98
C VAL A 222 9.09 30.72 -29.12
N GLY A 223 8.25 30.89 -28.08
CA GLY A 223 7.07 31.76 -28.05
C GLY A 223 5.79 31.10 -28.58
N GLY A 224 5.90 29.95 -29.23
CA GLY A 224 4.81 29.21 -29.86
C GLY A 224 4.03 28.33 -28.89
N LYS A 225 2.78 28.06 -29.24
CA LYS A 225 1.88 27.13 -28.56
C LYS A 225 1.31 26.13 -29.57
N ALA A 226 1.33 24.84 -29.23
CA ALA A 226 0.83 23.78 -30.09
C ALA A 226 0.05 22.75 -29.29
N ARG A 227 -0.88 22.06 -29.95
CA ARG A 227 -1.51 20.85 -29.43
C ARG A 227 -0.89 19.65 -30.11
N LEU A 228 -0.32 18.76 -29.32
CA LEU A 228 0.30 17.52 -29.76
C LEU A 228 -0.62 16.34 -29.45
N HIS A 229 -0.95 15.57 -30.48
CA HIS A 229 -1.73 14.34 -30.38
C HIS A 229 -0.79 13.16 -30.58
N VAL A 230 -0.58 12.38 -29.53
CA VAL A 230 0.48 11.38 -29.48
C VAL A 230 -0.12 9.98 -29.53
N PRO A 231 0.17 9.19 -30.59
CA PRO A 231 -0.31 7.83 -30.67
C PRO A 231 0.34 6.95 -29.59
N PRO A 232 -0.33 5.88 -29.14
CA PRO A 232 0.15 5.05 -28.04
C PRO A 232 1.57 4.51 -28.24
N ALA A 233 1.95 4.18 -29.48
CA ALA A 233 3.28 3.69 -29.84
C ALA A 233 4.43 4.72 -29.60
N LEU A 234 4.11 6.01 -29.49
CA LEU A 234 5.07 7.09 -29.22
C LEU A 234 4.84 7.73 -27.83
N GLY A 235 3.92 7.19 -27.05
CA GLY A 235 3.55 7.64 -25.71
C GLY A 235 4.33 6.93 -24.61
N PHE A 236 3.63 6.64 -23.52
CA PHE A 236 4.21 5.98 -22.34
C PHE A 236 4.34 4.46 -22.54
N SER A 237 5.37 3.87 -21.93
CA SER A 237 5.44 2.42 -21.78
C SER A 237 4.28 1.93 -20.88
N ASP A 238 3.91 0.65 -20.97
CA ASP A 238 2.84 0.10 -20.12
C ASP A 238 3.13 0.28 -18.61
N SER A 239 4.42 0.24 -18.23
CA SER A 239 4.86 0.45 -16.85
C SER A 239 4.74 1.92 -16.43
N ASP A 240 5.21 2.86 -17.25
CA ASP A 240 5.15 4.29 -16.92
C ASP A 240 3.71 4.80 -16.94
N ALA A 241 2.91 4.34 -17.91
CA ALA A 241 1.48 4.63 -17.99
C ALA A 241 0.76 4.19 -16.71
N ALA A 242 1.01 2.97 -16.24
CA ALA A 242 0.39 2.46 -15.01
C ALA A 242 0.78 3.27 -13.77
N MET A 243 2.03 3.77 -13.69
CA MET A 243 2.48 4.63 -12.58
C MET A 243 1.73 5.97 -12.58
N MET A 244 1.40 6.50 -13.75
CA MET A 244 0.70 7.78 -13.90
C MET A 244 -0.82 7.64 -13.98
N GLY A 245 -1.36 6.43 -13.75
CA GLY A 245 -2.81 6.17 -13.83
C GLY A 245 -3.37 6.26 -15.27
N ILE A 246 -2.50 6.25 -16.27
CA ILE A 246 -2.87 6.28 -17.68
C ILE A 246 -3.30 4.87 -18.12
N PRO A 247 -4.47 4.69 -18.74
CA PRO A 247 -4.90 3.39 -19.24
C PRO A 247 -3.92 2.81 -20.28
N PRO A 248 -3.76 1.48 -20.34
CA PRO A 248 -2.83 0.87 -21.29
C PRO A 248 -3.27 1.17 -22.73
N GLY A 249 -2.32 1.50 -23.60
CA GLY A 249 -2.60 1.85 -24.99
C GLY A 249 -3.35 3.17 -25.19
N ALA A 250 -3.45 4.04 -24.17
CA ALA A 250 -4.15 5.31 -24.31
C ALA A 250 -3.39 6.31 -25.21
N THR A 251 -4.15 7.01 -26.05
CA THR A 251 -3.69 8.21 -26.77
C THR A 251 -3.65 9.39 -25.82
N THR A 252 -2.60 10.20 -25.91
CA THR A 252 -2.46 11.41 -25.09
C THR A 252 -2.51 12.66 -25.96
N VAL A 253 -3.09 13.73 -25.41
CA VAL A 253 -3.21 15.04 -26.06
C VAL A 253 -2.63 16.09 -25.12
N ALA A 254 -1.61 16.81 -25.57
CA ALA A 254 -0.95 17.83 -24.78
C ALA A 254 -0.98 19.19 -25.47
N GLU A 255 -1.47 20.22 -24.79
CA GLU A 255 -1.27 21.60 -25.20
C GLU A 255 0.00 22.12 -24.55
N ILE A 256 1.03 22.41 -25.36
CA ILE A 256 2.35 22.81 -24.89
C ILE A 256 2.65 24.22 -25.41
N GLU A 257 3.18 25.06 -24.53
CA GLU A 257 3.73 26.37 -24.86
C GLU A 257 5.24 26.35 -24.61
N LEU A 258 6.01 26.65 -25.66
CA LEU A 258 7.48 26.63 -25.63
C LEU A 258 8.01 28.01 -25.30
N LEU A 259 8.65 28.15 -24.14
CA LEU A 259 9.10 29.44 -23.61
C LEU A 259 10.59 29.71 -23.83
N ALA A 260 11.44 28.70 -23.73
CA ALA A 260 12.89 28.85 -23.91
C ALA A 260 13.58 27.52 -24.27
N ILE A 261 14.80 27.62 -24.80
CA ILE A 261 15.72 26.49 -25.07
C ILE A 261 16.96 26.66 -24.18
N LYS A 262 17.47 25.56 -23.64
CA LYS A 262 18.68 25.50 -22.82
C LYS A 262 19.55 24.33 -23.23
N ASP A 263 20.87 24.48 -23.07
CA ASP A 263 21.80 23.36 -23.25
C ASP A 263 21.73 22.42 -22.04
N ALA A 264 21.50 21.14 -22.28
CA ALA A 264 21.36 20.14 -21.22
C ALA A 264 22.67 19.37 -21.01
N PRO A 265 23.20 19.28 -19.77
CA PRO A 265 24.27 18.33 -19.47
C PRO A 265 23.74 16.89 -19.53
N MET A 266 24.51 16.00 -20.18
CA MET A 266 24.18 14.59 -20.31
C MET A 266 24.54 13.84 -19.02
N GLU A 267 23.54 13.27 -18.33
CA GLU A 267 23.73 12.42 -17.15
C GLU A 267 23.30 10.98 -17.45
N GLU A 268 24.17 10.02 -17.08
CA GLU A 268 23.95 8.59 -17.25
C GLU A 268 22.79 8.06 -16.40
N GLN A 269 21.94 7.25 -17.03
CA GLN A 269 20.81 6.61 -16.39
C GLN A 269 21.30 5.42 -15.54
N PRO A 270 20.89 5.29 -14.27
CA PRO A 270 21.25 4.13 -13.47
C PRO A 270 20.58 2.86 -14.02
N PRO A 271 21.24 1.69 -13.92
CA PRO A 271 20.72 0.45 -14.46
C PRO A 271 19.40 0.06 -13.80
N PRO A 272 18.50 -0.60 -14.55
CA PRO A 272 17.21 -1.04 -14.03
C PRO A 272 17.40 -2.03 -12.86
N PRO A 273 16.53 -1.99 -11.84
CA PRO A 273 16.58 -2.95 -10.75
C PRO A 273 16.32 -4.37 -11.27
N ALA A 274 17.08 -5.33 -10.73
CA ALA A 274 16.92 -6.74 -11.08
C ALA A 274 15.48 -7.23 -10.79
N PRO A 275 14.93 -8.12 -11.65
CA PRO A 275 13.62 -8.72 -11.41
C PRO A 275 13.62 -9.52 -10.12
N VAL A 276 12.53 -9.41 -9.34
CA VAL A 276 12.32 -10.20 -8.13
C VAL A 276 11.73 -11.56 -8.55
N PRO A 277 12.33 -12.69 -8.16
CA PRO A 277 11.79 -14.01 -8.50
C PRO A 277 10.44 -14.26 -7.80
N PRO A 278 9.53 -15.02 -8.42
CA PRO A 278 8.23 -15.35 -7.85
C PRO A 278 8.36 -16.19 -6.57
N LEU A 279 7.46 -15.96 -5.61
CA LEU A 279 7.34 -16.71 -4.37
C LEU A 279 6.47 -17.96 -4.60
N HIS A 280 7.13 -19.10 -4.85
CA HIS A 280 6.57 -20.45 -5.02
C HIS A 280 5.61 -20.66 -6.22
N GLU A 281 5.50 -21.90 -6.67
CA GLU A 281 4.59 -22.30 -7.75
C GLU A 281 3.14 -22.49 -7.21
N PRO A 282 2.09 -22.22 -8.01
CA PRO A 282 0.70 -22.40 -7.61
C PRO A 282 0.39 -23.85 -7.18
N ALA A 283 -0.37 -24.02 -6.10
CA ALA A 283 -0.69 -25.32 -5.52
C ALA A 283 -1.85 -26.05 -6.22
N GLY A 284 -2.52 -25.41 -7.18
CA GLY A 284 -3.50 -26.06 -8.07
C GLY A 284 -4.93 -26.15 -7.50
N PHE A 285 -5.31 -25.21 -6.63
CA PHE A 285 -6.68 -25.14 -6.11
C PHE A 285 -7.71 -24.87 -7.23
N SER A 286 -8.95 -25.34 -7.04
CA SER A 286 -10.01 -25.04 -8.02
C SER A 286 -10.34 -23.54 -8.03
N GLU A 287 -10.76 -23.01 -9.18
CA GLU A 287 -11.14 -21.59 -9.31
C GLU A 287 -12.22 -21.19 -8.28
N ARG A 288 -13.17 -22.08 -7.99
CA ARG A 288 -14.17 -21.87 -6.94
C ARG A 288 -13.54 -21.65 -5.56
N GLN A 289 -12.58 -22.49 -5.18
CA GLN A 289 -11.88 -22.34 -3.88
C GLN A 289 -11.06 -21.05 -3.83
N ILE A 290 -10.44 -20.68 -4.96
CA ILE A 290 -9.67 -19.45 -5.08
C ILE A 290 -10.58 -18.23 -4.94
N ILE A 291 -11.69 -18.17 -5.67
CA ILE A 291 -12.66 -17.06 -5.62
C ILE A 291 -13.30 -16.94 -4.23
N GLU A 292 -13.69 -18.06 -3.62
CA GLU A 292 -14.26 -18.06 -2.26
C GLU A 292 -13.25 -17.52 -1.24
N THR A 293 -11.98 -17.97 -1.33
CA THR A 293 -10.92 -17.50 -0.42
C THR A 293 -10.56 -16.05 -0.68
N TRP A 294 -10.56 -15.61 -1.94
CA TRP A 294 -10.35 -14.20 -2.27
C TRP A 294 -11.45 -13.31 -1.72
N GLY A 295 -12.72 -13.74 -1.79
CA GLY A 295 -13.83 -13.04 -1.13
C GLY A 295 -13.59 -12.88 0.38
N TRP A 296 -13.16 -13.95 1.04
CA TRP A 296 -12.81 -13.91 2.46
C TRP A 296 -11.65 -12.93 2.74
N LEU A 297 -10.60 -12.95 1.91
CA LEU A 297 -9.45 -12.04 2.03
C LEU A 297 -9.85 -10.57 1.82
N LEU A 298 -10.76 -10.28 0.87
CA LEU A 298 -11.26 -8.91 0.65
C LEU A 298 -11.91 -8.33 1.92
N ALA A 299 -12.65 -9.14 2.69
CA ALA A 299 -13.22 -8.71 3.96
C ALA A 299 -12.13 -8.30 4.98
N GLN A 300 -11.00 -9.01 5.00
CA GLN A 300 -9.89 -8.78 5.93
C GLN A 300 -9.03 -7.59 5.52
N GLU A 301 -8.56 -7.59 4.26
CA GLU A 301 -7.60 -6.61 3.75
C GLU A 301 -8.19 -5.22 3.60
N ARG A 302 -9.50 -5.12 3.28
CA ARG A 302 -10.20 -3.84 3.16
C ARG A 302 -10.80 -3.36 4.48
N GLY A 303 -10.46 -4.04 5.58
CA GLY A 303 -10.92 -3.68 6.93
C GLY A 303 -12.42 -3.82 7.14
N VAL A 304 -13.15 -4.50 6.24
CA VAL A 304 -14.61 -4.67 6.32
C VAL A 304 -14.99 -5.44 7.57
N ALA A 305 -14.25 -6.52 7.85
CA ALA A 305 -14.40 -7.30 9.08
C ALA A 305 -14.12 -6.51 10.36
N ARG A 306 -13.43 -5.35 10.26
CA ARG A 306 -13.05 -4.52 11.41
C ARG A 306 -14.11 -3.48 11.78
N VAL A 307 -15.04 -3.13 10.88
CA VAL A 307 -16.00 -2.03 11.06
C VAL A 307 -17.30 -2.45 11.80
N GLU A 308 -17.47 -3.75 12.11
CA GLU A 308 -18.64 -4.30 12.84
C GLU A 308 -19.98 -3.83 12.27
N LEU A 309 -20.29 -4.33 11.07
CA LEU A 309 -21.55 -4.06 10.40
C LEU A 309 -22.70 -4.85 11.04
N SER A 310 -23.82 -4.18 11.30
CA SER A 310 -25.10 -4.81 11.64
C SER A 310 -25.61 -5.71 10.50
N ALA A 311 -26.64 -6.52 10.75
CA ALA A 311 -27.19 -7.39 9.71
C ALA A 311 -27.70 -6.62 8.48
N ASP A 312 -28.38 -5.49 8.69
CA ASP A 312 -28.85 -4.60 7.61
C ASP A 312 -27.67 -3.97 6.87
N GLU A 313 -26.68 -3.46 7.59
CA GLU A 313 -25.49 -2.87 6.97
C GLU A 313 -24.70 -3.91 6.17
N ARG A 314 -24.57 -5.15 6.66
CA ARG A 314 -23.95 -6.24 5.89
C ARG A 314 -24.71 -6.49 4.58
N PHE A 315 -26.03 -6.57 4.65
CA PHE A 315 -26.86 -6.74 3.46
C PHE A 315 -26.65 -5.60 2.45
N ARG A 316 -26.60 -4.35 2.91
CA ARG A 316 -26.35 -3.17 2.05
C ARG A 316 -24.95 -3.16 1.46
N PHE A 317 -23.93 -3.54 2.24
CA PHE A 317 -22.56 -3.66 1.74
C PHE A 317 -22.48 -4.68 0.60
N ILE A 318 -23.08 -5.86 0.78
CA ILE A 318 -23.14 -6.90 -0.23
C ILE A 318 -23.95 -6.46 -1.45
N ALA A 319 -25.07 -5.75 -1.26
CA ALA A 319 -25.86 -5.19 -2.35
C ALA A 319 -25.06 -4.19 -3.19
N GLY A 320 -24.32 -3.29 -2.53
CA GLY A 320 -23.41 -2.35 -3.18
C GLY A 320 -22.34 -3.06 -3.98
N LEU A 321 -21.59 -3.98 -3.35
CA LEU A 321 -20.54 -4.75 -4.03
C LEU A 321 -21.10 -5.51 -5.24
N THR A 322 -22.19 -6.26 -5.06
CA THR A 322 -22.81 -7.03 -6.14
C THR A 322 -23.33 -6.14 -7.26
N GLY A 323 -23.96 -5.00 -6.92
CA GLY A 323 -24.40 -4.02 -7.91
C GLY A 323 -23.25 -3.48 -8.77
N ALA A 324 -22.07 -3.26 -8.18
CA ALA A 324 -20.88 -2.87 -8.93
C ALA A 324 -20.36 -3.99 -9.85
N LEU A 325 -20.31 -5.24 -9.35
CA LEU A 325 -19.91 -6.41 -10.17
C LEU A 325 -20.84 -6.63 -11.36
N GLU A 326 -22.13 -6.30 -11.20
CA GLU A 326 -23.15 -6.43 -12.24
C GLU A 326 -23.25 -5.20 -13.14
N LYS A 327 -22.40 -4.19 -12.90
CA LYS A 327 -22.45 -2.88 -13.59
C LYS A 327 -23.83 -2.20 -13.51
N ARG A 328 -24.59 -2.49 -12.45
CA ARG A 328 -25.88 -1.84 -12.18
C ARG A 328 -25.62 -0.40 -11.75
N ALA A 329 -26.31 0.56 -12.37
CA ALA A 329 -26.26 1.96 -11.96
C ALA A 329 -26.65 2.10 -10.48
N ALA A 330 -25.97 2.98 -9.75
CA ALA A 330 -26.37 3.38 -8.41
C ALA A 330 -27.43 4.49 -8.48
N ASP A 331 -28.34 4.50 -7.52
CA ASP A 331 -29.34 5.58 -7.36
C ASP A 331 -28.75 6.81 -6.66
N PHE A 332 -27.44 6.82 -6.43
CA PHE A 332 -26.70 7.87 -5.76
C PHE A 332 -25.39 8.19 -6.49
N ASP A 333 -24.91 9.41 -6.27
CA ASP A 333 -23.64 9.89 -6.81
C ASP A 333 -22.46 9.38 -5.95
N GLU A 334 -21.88 8.25 -6.35
CA GLU A 334 -20.76 7.60 -5.66
C GLU A 334 -19.58 8.56 -5.42
N ALA A 335 -19.29 9.45 -6.38
CA ALA A 335 -18.16 10.38 -6.29
C ALA A 335 -18.33 11.40 -5.15
N LYS A 336 -19.58 11.77 -4.84
CA LYS A 336 -19.90 12.68 -3.71
C LYS A 336 -19.88 11.98 -2.35
N LEU A 337 -20.00 10.65 -2.32
CA LEU A 337 -20.04 9.90 -1.07
C LEU A 337 -18.67 9.40 -0.62
N TYR A 338 -17.65 9.43 -1.48
CA TYR A 338 -16.31 8.90 -1.17
C TYR A 338 -15.75 9.40 0.16
N ASP A 339 -15.71 10.73 0.37
CA ASP A 339 -15.19 11.33 1.60
C ASP A 339 -16.04 11.00 2.83
N SER A 340 -17.36 10.87 2.66
CA SER A 340 -18.29 10.50 3.74
C SER A 340 -18.15 9.03 4.13
N VAL A 341 -17.95 8.13 3.16
CA VAL A 341 -17.65 6.71 3.41
C VAL A 341 -16.32 6.59 4.14
N ALA A 342 -15.29 7.30 3.70
CA ALA A 342 -13.98 7.29 4.35
C ALA A 342 -14.07 7.72 5.83
N ARG A 343 -14.82 8.80 6.11
CA ARG A 343 -15.04 9.30 7.48
C ARG A 343 -15.85 8.34 8.34
N PHE A 344 -16.89 7.73 7.78
CA PHE A 344 -17.69 6.72 8.46
C PHE A 344 -16.86 5.50 8.86
N VAL A 345 -16.09 4.94 7.92
CA VAL A 345 -15.21 3.78 8.16
C VAL A 345 -14.14 4.12 9.21
N ALA A 346 -13.49 5.27 9.07
CA ALA A 346 -12.46 5.73 10.02
C ALA A 346 -13.02 5.90 11.44
N GLY A 347 -14.16 6.58 11.58
CA GLY A 347 -14.78 6.81 12.88
C GLY A 347 -15.20 5.50 13.57
N ARG A 348 -15.72 4.53 12.82
CA ARG A 348 -16.04 3.20 13.33
C ARG A 348 -14.80 2.44 13.80
N GLN A 349 -13.70 2.50 13.04
CA GLN A 349 -12.45 1.85 13.42
C GLN A 349 -11.84 2.49 14.67
N GLU A 350 -11.79 3.82 14.75
CA GLU A 350 -11.28 4.53 15.92
C GLU A 350 -12.12 4.20 17.17
N ALA A 351 -13.45 4.21 17.05
CA ALA A 351 -14.34 3.84 18.15
C ALA A 351 -14.08 2.40 18.64
N ARG A 352 -13.85 1.47 17.71
CA ARG A 352 -13.50 0.08 18.04
C ARG A 352 -12.14 -0.04 18.70
N GLU A 353 -11.11 0.59 18.15
CA GLU A 353 -9.76 0.58 18.73
C GLU A 353 -9.74 1.20 20.12
N LYS A 354 -10.50 2.29 20.32
CA LYS A 354 -10.72 2.88 21.64
C LYS A 354 -11.36 1.88 22.60
N MET A 355 -12.45 1.22 22.20
CA MET A 355 -13.10 0.21 23.03
C MET A 355 -12.15 -0.96 23.38
N ILE A 356 -11.39 -1.47 22.40
CA ILE A 356 -10.40 -2.54 22.62
C ILE A 356 -9.32 -2.07 23.59
N ARG A 357 -8.85 -0.83 23.46
CA ARG A 357 -7.83 -0.24 24.34
C ARG A 357 -8.33 -0.11 25.77
N GLU A 358 -9.55 0.38 25.97
CA GLU A 358 -10.17 0.51 27.29
C GLU A 358 -10.37 -0.88 27.94
N LYS A 359 -10.90 -1.85 27.18
CA LYS A 359 -11.06 -3.22 27.66
C LYS A 359 -9.71 -3.85 28.05
N ARG A 360 -8.70 -3.72 27.20
CA ARG A 360 -7.35 -4.24 27.48
C ARG A 360 -6.68 -3.51 28.62
N ALA A 361 -6.86 -2.20 28.77
CA ALA A 361 -6.34 -1.46 29.91
C ALA A 361 -6.88 -2.03 31.24
N ALA A 362 -8.18 -2.37 31.29
CA ALA A 362 -8.77 -3.04 32.44
C ALA A 362 -8.20 -4.46 32.66
N GLU A 363 -8.09 -5.27 31.61
CA GLU A 363 -7.49 -6.62 31.68
C GLU A 363 -6.03 -6.57 32.14
N ASN A 364 -5.24 -5.64 31.60
CA ASN A 364 -3.84 -5.43 31.94
C ASN A 364 -3.69 -5.01 33.41
N ALA A 365 -4.55 -4.12 33.91
CA ALA A 365 -4.54 -3.71 35.32
C ALA A 365 -4.77 -4.93 36.24
N VAL A 366 -5.78 -5.75 35.94
CA VAL A 366 -6.05 -6.99 36.70
C VAL A 366 -4.87 -7.96 36.61
N PHE A 367 -4.25 -8.11 35.43
CA PHE A 367 -3.12 -8.99 35.21
C PHE A 367 -1.90 -8.58 36.05
N PHE A 368 -1.51 -7.30 36.02
CA PHE A 368 -0.36 -6.83 36.79
C PHE A 368 -0.62 -6.79 38.31
N GLU A 369 -1.85 -6.54 38.76
CA GLU A 369 -2.18 -6.66 40.19
C GLU A 369 -2.03 -8.11 40.68
N LYS A 370 -2.39 -9.10 39.86
CA LYS A 370 -2.14 -10.52 40.17
C LYS A 370 -0.64 -10.84 40.21
N LEU A 371 0.14 -10.34 39.25
CA LEU A 371 1.58 -10.55 39.22
C LEU A 371 2.28 -9.97 40.46
N LYS A 372 1.89 -8.78 40.91
CA LYS A 372 2.46 -8.14 42.11
C LYS A 372 2.19 -8.93 43.41
N ALA A 373 1.15 -9.76 43.42
CA ALA A 373 0.83 -10.60 44.58
C ALA A 373 1.71 -11.85 44.67
N ASP A 374 2.42 -12.20 43.59
CA ASP A 374 3.34 -13.33 43.53
C ASP A 374 4.73 -12.92 44.09
N PRO A 375 5.23 -13.56 45.16
CA PRO A 375 6.52 -13.22 45.75
C PRO A 375 7.73 -13.53 44.86
N GLU A 376 7.59 -14.39 43.84
CA GLU A 376 8.68 -14.72 42.90
C GLU A 376 8.83 -13.66 41.79
N ILE A 377 7.82 -12.79 41.64
CA ILE A 377 7.80 -11.72 40.64
C ILE A 377 8.42 -10.44 41.19
N VAL A 378 9.33 -9.86 40.42
CA VAL A 378 9.93 -8.56 40.70
C VAL A 378 9.28 -7.49 39.82
N SER A 379 8.71 -6.45 40.43
CA SER A 379 8.19 -5.28 39.73
C SER A 379 9.20 -4.13 39.73
N LEU A 380 9.42 -3.52 38.56
CA LEU A 380 10.29 -2.36 38.38
C LEU A 380 9.48 -1.05 38.29
N PRO A 381 10.09 0.12 38.59
CA PRO A 381 9.40 1.42 38.51
C PRO A 381 8.83 1.77 37.13
N SER A 382 9.39 1.19 36.05
CA SER A 382 8.88 1.36 34.68
C SER A 382 7.54 0.64 34.43
N GLY A 383 7.12 -0.21 35.36
CA GLY A 383 5.97 -1.11 35.22
C GLY A 383 6.33 -2.49 34.63
N LEU A 384 7.57 -2.69 34.18
CA LEU A 384 8.07 -4.02 33.82
C LEU A 384 8.02 -4.95 35.04
N CYS A 385 7.45 -6.14 34.88
CA CYS A 385 7.57 -7.22 35.87
C CYS A 385 8.37 -8.36 35.26
N TYR A 386 9.13 -9.10 36.08
CA TYR A 386 9.88 -10.26 35.61
C TYR A 386 10.04 -11.34 36.68
N GLU A 387 10.36 -12.54 36.23
CA GLU A 387 10.70 -13.70 37.06
C GLU A 387 12.02 -14.31 36.56
N VAL A 388 12.99 -14.54 37.46
CA VAL A 388 14.21 -15.29 37.10
C VAL A 388 13.95 -16.78 37.28
N VAL A 389 13.52 -17.43 36.21
CA VAL A 389 13.18 -18.86 36.19
C VAL A 389 14.42 -19.74 36.43
N ARG A 390 15.59 -19.31 35.95
CA ARG A 390 16.87 -19.96 36.22
C ARG A 390 17.98 -18.91 36.23
N PRO A 391 18.72 -18.73 37.34
CA PRO A 391 19.80 -17.76 37.36
C PRO A 391 20.91 -18.16 36.38
N GLY A 392 21.58 -17.15 35.81
CA GLY A 392 22.80 -17.34 35.02
C GLY A 392 24.04 -17.02 35.84
N GLU A 393 25.20 -17.51 35.40
CA GLU A 393 26.48 -17.35 36.11
C GLU A 393 27.32 -16.18 35.56
N GLY A 394 27.02 -15.71 34.35
CA GLY A 394 27.75 -14.61 33.70
C GLY A 394 27.23 -13.21 34.06
N ARG A 395 27.99 -12.18 33.69
CA ARG A 395 27.54 -10.78 33.83
C ARG A 395 26.26 -10.54 33.02
N PRO A 396 25.29 -9.76 33.55
CA PRO A 396 24.18 -9.30 32.74
C PRO A 396 24.65 -8.46 31.55
N PRO A 397 23.95 -8.53 30.41
CA PRO A 397 24.27 -7.70 29.26
C PRO A 397 23.99 -6.23 29.57
N ARG A 398 24.69 -5.33 28.87
CA ARG A 398 24.39 -3.90 28.81
C ARG A 398 23.53 -3.57 27.59
N SER A 399 22.91 -2.39 27.58
CA SER A 399 22.07 -1.93 26.47
C SER A 399 22.80 -1.72 25.15
N ASP A 400 24.11 -1.50 25.17
CA ASP A 400 24.99 -1.32 24.00
C ASP A 400 25.56 -2.64 23.44
N GLN A 401 25.17 -3.79 24.01
CA GLN A 401 25.73 -5.08 23.62
C GLN A 401 24.79 -5.88 22.72
N ARG A 402 25.39 -6.87 22.05
CA ARG A 402 24.67 -7.94 21.36
C ARG A 402 24.57 -9.17 22.25
N VAL A 403 23.44 -9.86 22.19
CA VAL A 403 23.20 -11.12 22.89
C VAL A 403 22.77 -12.21 21.93
N LEU A 404 23.04 -13.46 22.28
CA LEU A 404 22.50 -14.65 21.62
C LEU A 404 21.45 -15.26 22.54
N VAL A 405 20.22 -15.43 22.04
CA VAL A 405 19.06 -15.84 22.84
C VAL A 405 18.21 -16.90 22.15
N ASN A 406 17.54 -17.72 22.95
CA ASN A 406 16.28 -18.35 22.55
C ASN A 406 15.14 -17.60 23.23
N TYR A 407 14.02 -17.39 22.55
CA TYR A 407 12.86 -16.77 23.18
C TYR A 407 11.53 -17.27 22.62
N THR A 408 10.47 -17.06 23.41
CA THR A 408 9.08 -17.26 23.02
C THR A 408 8.24 -16.08 23.50
N GLY A 409 7.48 -15.46 22.60
CA GLY A 409 6.59 -14.32 22.87
C GLY A 409 5.11 -14.70 22.79
N ARG A 410 4.35 -14.41 23.85
CA ARG A 410 2.93 -14.77 24.00
C ARG A 410 2.10 -13.60 24.54
N LEU A 411 0.81 -13.58 24.20
CA LEU A 411 -0.17 -12.69 24.82
C LEU A 411 -0.68 -13.29 26.16
N ILE A 412 -1.40 -12.48 26.94
CA ILE A 412 -2.00 -12.91 28.23
C ILE A 412 -2.97 -14.08 28.10
N ASP A 413 -3.56 -14.30 26.92
CA ASP A 413 -4.44 -15.42 26.62
C ASP A 413 -3.69 -16.69 26.16
N GLY A 414 -2.35 -16.64 26.13
CA GLY A 414 -1.49 -17.73 25.71
C GLY A 414 -1.18 -17.77 24.21
N THR A 415 -1.80 -16.89 23.40
CA THR A 415 -1.56 -16.81 21.95
C THR A 415 -0.10 -16.53 21.67
N LEU A 416 0.54 -17.46 20.94
CA LEU A 416 1.93 -17.32 20.48
C LEU A 416 1.96 -16.32 19.31
N PHE A 417 2.78 -15.27 19.42
CA PHE A 417 2.96 -14.29 18.33
C PHE A 417 4.38 -14.28 17.76
N ASP A 418 5.38 -14.73 18.51
CA ASP A 418 6.76 -14.80 18.04
C ASP A 418 7.57 -15.87 18.79
N ARG A 419 8.59 -16.45 18.15
CA ARG A 419 9.56 -17.36 18.78
C ARG A 419 10.82 -17.48 17.94
N THR A 420 11.91 -17.87 18.58
CA THR A 420 13.11 -18.35 17.87
C THR A 420 12.77 -19.59 17.03
N ASP A 421 13.18 -19.61 15.77
CA ASP A 421 12.97 -20.73 14.85
C ASP A 421 13.95 -21.87 15.17
N PRO A 422 13.48 -23.06 15.59
CA PRO A 422 14.36 -24.19 15.89
C PRO A 422 15.21 -24.65 14.70
N GLU A 423 14.75 -24.46 13.45
CA GLU A 423 15.52 -24.83 12.24
C GLU A 423 16.67 -23.85 11.96
N LEU A 424 16.55 -22.60 12.40
CA LEU A 424 17.56 -21.56 12.20
C LEU A 424 18.53 -21.42 13.38
N GLY A 425 18.13 -21.91 14.55
CA GLY A 425 18.91 -21.82 15.78
C GLY A 425 18.74 -20.47 16.51
N PRO A 426 19.58 -20.22 17.54
CA PRO A 426 19.46 -19.03 18.39
C PRO A 426 19.58 -17.71 17.64
N LEU A 427 18.87 -16.69 18.13
CA LEU A 427 18.84 -15.36 17.51
C LEU A 427 19.87 -14.42 18.12
N GLU A 428 20.66 -13.75 17.28
CA GLU A 428 21.48 -12.61 17.68
C GLU A 428 20.65 -11.32 17.71
N VAL A 429 20.70 -10.60 18.83
CA VAL A 429 19.89 -9.40 19.09
C VAL A 429 20.76 -8.28 19.65
N ASP A 430 20.67 -7.08 19.06
CA ASP A 430 21.23 -5.86 19.62
C ASP A 430 20.29 -5.34 20.74
N VAL A 431 20.74 -5.33 22.01
CA VAL A 431 19.87 -5.05 23.18
C VAL A 431 19.22 -3.67 23.11
N GLY A 432 19.89 -2.67 22.55
CA GLY A 432 19.36 -1.31 22.40
C GLY A 432 18.42 -1.11 21.19
N ARG A 433 18.18 -2.13 20.37
CA ARG A 433 17.36 -2.03 19.13
C ARG A 433 16.06 -2.85 19.19
N VAL A 434 15.69 -3.31 20.38
CA VAL A 434 14.43 -4.01 20.66
C VAL A 434 13.48 -3.13 21.46
N ILE A 435 12.26 -3.62 21.73
CA ILE A 435 11.29 -2.91 22.56
C ILE A 435 11.85 -2.60 23.95
N ALA A 436 11.43 -1.49 24.55
CA ALA A 436 12.00 -0.98 25.80
C ALA A 436 11.97 -2.00 26.94
N GLY A 437 10.89 -2.81 27.04
CA GLY A 437 10.78 -3.85 28.06
C GLY A 437 11.81 -4.98 27.90
N TRP A 438 12.19 -5.32 26.66
CA TRP A 438 13.29 -6.26 26.40
C TRP A 438 14.63 -5.64 26.79
N THR A 439 14.89 -4.40 26.35
CA THR A 439 16.11 -3.67 26.67
C THR A 439 16.32 -3.58 28.18
N GLU A 440 15.28 -3.26 28.95
CA GLU A 440 15.37 -3.20 30.41
C GLU A 440 15.46 -4.58 31.06
N GLY A 441 14.64 -5.54 30.63
CA GLY A 441 14.48 -6.84 31.27
C GLY A 441 15.65 -7.79 31.08
N ILE A 442 16.26 -7.83 29.88
CA ILE A 442 17.38 -8.76 29.60
C ILE A 442 18.61 -8.45 30.47
N GLN A 443 18.75 -7.20 30.93
CA GLN A 443 19.83 -6.78 31.83
C GLN A 443 19.64 -7.28 33.28
N LYS A 444 18.54 -8.01 33.57
CA LYS A 444 18.25 -8.57 34.89
C LYS A 444 18.68 -10.03 35.05
N ILE A 445 19.28 -10.61 34.02
CA ILE A 445 19.76 -12.00 34.07
C ILE A 445 21.18 -12.16 33.51
N GLY A 446 21.95 -13.06 34.13
CA GLY A 446 23.28 -13.44 33.67
C GLY A 446 23.25 -14.45 32.53
N THR A 447 24.38 -14.59 31.82
CA THR A 447 24.58 -15.60 30.78
C THR A 447 24.29 -17.02 31.30
N GLY A 448 23.62 -17.84 30.50
CA GLY A 448 23.14 -19.18 30.83
C GLY A 448 21.78 -19.20 31.56
N GLY A 449 21.26 -18.03 31.94
CA GLY A 449 20.01 -17.92 32.68
C GLY A 449 18.75 -17.96 31.80
N ARG A 450 17.61 -18.20 32.44
CA ARG A 450 16.27 -18.06 31.86
C ARG A 450 15.43 -17.08 32.67
N ILE A 451 14.80 -16.12 31.99
CA ILE A 451 13.95 -15.07 32.56
C ILE A 451 12.61 -15.04 31.83
N THR A 452 11.53 -14.77 32.56
CA THR A 452 10.24 -14.42 31.98
C THR A 452 9.98 -12.93 32.21
N LEU A 453 9.66 -12.20 31.14
CA LEU A 453 9.34 -10.77 31.17
C LEU A 453 7.86 -10.55 30.91
N TYR A 454 7.22 -9.73 31.74
CA TYR A 454 5.85 -9.29 31.60
C TYR A 454 5.84 -7.79 31.26
N ILE A 455 5.74 -7.50 29.97
CA ILE A 455 5.99 -6.18 29.40
C ILE A 455 4.65 -5.44 29.23
N PRO A 456 4.41 -4.32 29.94
CA PRO A 456 3.22 -3.51 29.73
C PRO A 456 3.24 -2.84 28.34
N PRO A 457 2.09 -2.43 27.79
CA PRO A 457 2.02 -1.85 26.44
C PRO A 457 2.95 -0.64 26.24
N THR A 458 3.12 0.18 27.27
CA THR A 458 4.01 1.36 27.29
C THR A 458 5.49 1.03 27.08
N LEU A 459 5.90 -0.21 27.36
CA LEU A 459 7.26 -0.72 27.14
C LEU A 459 7.34 -1.70 25.95
N GLY A 460 6.21 -1.93 25.27
CA GLY A 460 6.05 -2.80 24.10
C GLY A 460 5.66 -2.01 22.85
N TYR A 461 4.53 -2.38 22.24
CA TYR A 461 4.03 -1.78 20.99
C TYR A 461 2.95 -0.70 21.18
N GLY A 462 2.58 -0.38 22.44
CA GLY A 462 1.64 0.68 22.76
C GLY A 462 0.29 0.53 22.05
N ASP A 463 -0.15 1.60 21.40
CA ASP A 463 -1.43 1.69 20.70
C ASP A 463 -1.36 1.26 19.22
N VAL A 464 -0.29 0.57 18.82
CA VAL A 464 -0.09 0.10 17.45
C VAL A 464 -0.30 -1.41 17.37
N SER A 465 -1.16 -1.84 16.45
CA SER A 465 -1.30 -3.27 16.11
C SER A 465 -0.21 -3.70 15.13
N THR A 466 0.51 -4.80 15.43
CA THR A 466 1.60 -5.29 14.58
C THR A 466 1.85 -6.78 14.77
N GLY A 467 2.17 -7.51 13.70
CA GLY A 467 2.64 -8.91 13.81
C GLY A 467 1.71 -9.87 14.58
N GLY A 468 0.39 -9.65 14.56
CA GLY A 468 -0.57 -10.44 15.37
C GLY A 468 -0.73 -9.94 16.81
N ILE A 469 -0.01 -8.88 17.19
CA ILE A 469 -0.10 -8.21 18.48
C ILE A 469 -1.16 -7.11 18.38
N PRO A 470 -2.24 -7.18 19.16
CA PRO A 470 -3.29 -6.17 19.17
C PRO A 470 -2.86 -4.89 19.93
N VAL A 471 -3.57 -3.80 19.69
CA VAL A 471 -3.36 -2.51 20.40
C VAL A 471 -3.48 -2.71 21.92
N GLY A 472 -2.63 -2.06 22.71
CA GLY A 472 -2.69 -2.14 24.17
C GLY A 472 -2.39 -3.52 24.75
N ALA A 473 -1.71 -4.42 24.02
CA ALA A 473 -1.38 -5.75 24.49
C ALA A 473 -0.21 -5.76 25.49
N VAL A 474 -0.37 -6.54 26.56
CA VAL A 474 0.75 -7.02 27.40
C VAL A 474 1.46 -8.15 26.68
N LEU A 475 2.79 -8.13 26.70
CA LEU A 475 3.62 -9.14 26.08
C LEU A 475 4.32 -9.96 27.16
N ILE A 476 4.27 -11.27 27.03
CA ILE A 476 4.96 -12.22 27.89
C ILE A 476 6.09 -12.83 27.08
N PHE A 477 7.33 -12.67 27.53
CA PHE A 477 8.50 -13.25 26.89
C PHE A 477 9.24 -14.19 27.80
N ASP A 478 9.34 -15.45 27.41
CA ASP A 478 10.29 -16.40 28.01
C ASP A 478 11.60 -16.30 27.23
N ILE A 479 12.69 -15.95 27.89
CA ILE A 479 13.99 -15.71 27.27
C ILE A 479 15.06 -16.56 27.95
N GLU A 480 15.83 -17.29 27.16
CA GLU A 480 17.06 -17.96 27.58
C GLU A 480 18.26 -17.20 27.00
N LEU A 481 19.09 -16.64 27.88
CA LEU A 481 20.27 -15.88 27.49
C LEU A 481 21.46 -16.83 27.34
N LEU A 482 21.85 -17.12 26.10
CA LEU A 482 22.92 -18.08 25.80
C LEU A 482 24.30 -17.45 25.85
N LYS A 483 24.43 -16.22 25.31
CA LYS A 483 25.72 -15.53 25.21
C LYS A 483 25.55 -14.02 25.23
N VAL A 484 26.53 -13.33 25.79
CA VAL A 484 26.70 -11.87 25.68
C VAL A 484 27.96 -11.61 24.86
N SER A 485 27.87 -10.76 23.84
CA SER A 485 29.02 -10.33 23.03
C SER A 485 29.84 -9.29 23.80
N ASP A 486 31.17 -9.42 23.75
CA ASP A 486 32.09 -8.43 24.33
C ASP A 486 32.30 -7.21 23.43
N VAL A 487 31.85 -7.27 22.16
CA VAL A 487 31.93 -6.18 21.19
C VAL A 487 30.66 -5.33 21.27
N PRO A 488 30.76 -4.02 21.59
CA PRO A 488 29.63 -3.09 21.54
C PRO A 488 29.06 -2.94 20.13
N VAL A 489 27.78 -2.63 20.02
CA VAL A 489 27.12 -2.32 18.75
C VAL A 489 27.45 -0.87 18.38
N GLU A 490 28.04 -0.65 17.20
CA GLU A 490 28.29 0.69 16.62
C GLU A 490 27.00 1.44 16.24
#